data_AF-A0A8I0Q3I3-F1
#
_entry.id   AF-A0A8I0Q3I3-F1
#
_cell.length_a   1.000
_cell.length_b   1.000
_cell.length_c   1.000
_cell.angle_alpha   90.00
_cell.angle_beta   90.00
_cell.angle_gamma   90.00
#
_symmetry.space_group_name_H-M   'P 1'
#
loop_
_entity.id
_entity.type
_entity.pdbx_description
1 polymer ?
#
loop_
_entity_poly.entity_id
_entity_poly.type
_entity_poly.pdbx_seq_one_letter_code
_entity_poly.pdbx_strand_id
1 'polypeptide(L)'
;MTEQKDTENEISVYDDPLIKAIHHVDDGCCHLEPYLWDLNFRRFIHDGVYTPRPKPKRVTEPRLIPIPKKRKTRKVRKVDHEY
;
A
#
# COMPACT_ATOMS: atom_id res chain seq x y z
N MET A 1 -34.79 25.37 17.22
CA MET A 1 -34.69 24.61 15.96
C MET A 1 -33.31 24.87 15.40
N THR A 2 -32.30 24.10 15.80
CA THR A 2 -30.95 24.16 15.23
C THR A 2 -30.80 22.94 14.34
N GLU A 3 -30.83 23.20 13.04
CA GLU A 3 -30.61 22.21 11.98
C GLU A 3 -29.15 21.75 12.03
N GLN A 4 -28.91 20.53 12.52
CA GLN A 4 -27.64 19.86 12.34
C GLN A 4 -27.58 19.36 10.90
N LYS A 5 -26.82 20.07 10.07
CA LYS A 5 -26.43 19.59 8.74
C LYS A 5 -25.37 18.51 8.93
N ASP A 6 -25.81 17.26 9.00
CA ASP A 6 -24.95 16.11 8.81
C ASP A 6 -24.48 16.13 7.35
N THR A 7 -23.34 16.78 7.13
CA THR A 7 -22.61 16.67 5.88
C THR A 7 -21.97 15.29 5.90
N GLU A 8 -22.68 14.34 5.30
CA GLU A 8 -22.18 13.02 4.96
C GLU A 8 -20.97 13.22 4.02
N ASN A 9 -19.80 13.39 4.61
CA ASN A 9 -18.54 13.21 3.91
C ASN A 9 -18.52 11.75 3.46
N GLU A 10 -18.82 11.49 2.19
CA GLU A 10 -18.51 10.22 1.52
C GLU A 10 -17.00 10.01 1.61
N ILE A 11 -16.55 9.44 2.72
CA ILE A 11 -15.19 8.92 2.85
C ILE A 11 -15.15 7.75 1.88
N SER A 12 -14.48 7.96 0.75
CA SER A 12 -14.07 6.90 -0.15
C SER A 12 -13.60 5.73 0.70
N VAL A 13 -14.24 4.57 0.58
CA VAL A 13 -13.91 3.35 1.34
C VAL A 13 -12.42 2.97 1.17
N TYR A 14 -11.72 3.55 0.19
CA TYR A 14 -10.30 3.39 -0.06
C TYR A 14 -9.37 4.33 0.74
N ASP A 15 -9.89 5.37 1.40
CA ASP A 15 -9.11 6.29 2.25
C ASP A 15 -8.98 5.79 3.70
N ASP A 16 -9.67 4.71 4.06
CA ASP A 16 -9.49 4.08 5.37
C ASP A 16 -8.04 3.56 5.49
N PRO A 17 -7.25 4.03 6.48
CA PRO A 17 -5.86 3.62 6.66
C PRO A 17 -5.72 2.10 6.84
N LEU A 18 -6.75 1.42 7.35
CA LEU A 18 -6.76 -0.04 7.48
C LEU A 18 -6.87 -0.72 6.11
N ILE A 19 -7.71 -0.19 5.21
CA ILE A 19 -7.91 -0.71 3.85
C ILE A 19 -6.65 -0.46 3.01
N LYS A 20 -6.04 0.73 3.16
CA LYS A 20 -4.74 1.07 2.54
C LYS A 20 -3.59 0.17 3.01
N ALA A 21 -3.61 -0.27 4.27
CA ALA A 21 -2.62 -1.22 4.78
C ALA A 21 -2.83 -2.66 4.30
N ILE A 22 -4.09 -3.05 4.03
CA ILE A 22 -4.44 -4.39 3.51
C ILE A 22 -4.07 -4.54 2.02
N HIS A 23 -4.15 -3.45 1.26
CA HIS A 23 -3.77 -3.43 -0.15
C HIS A 23 -2.31 -2.99 -0.28
N HIS A 24 -1.40 -3.90 -0.61
CA HIS A 24 -0.05 -3.52 -1.03
C HIS A 24 -0.17 -2.76 -2.36
N VAL A 25 -0.13 -1.44 -2.30
CA VAL A 25 -0.15 -0.58 -3.48
C VAL A 25 1.24 -0.68 -4.09
N ASP A 26 1.35 -1.38 -5.22
CA ASP A 26 2.53 -1.29 -6.04
C ASP A 26 2.50 0.07 -6.74
N ASP A 27 3.41 0.96 -6.34
CA ASP A 27 3.55 2.31 -6.90
C ASP A 27 4.01 2.29 -8.37
N GLY A 28 4.32 1.11 -8.91
CA GLY A 28 4.70 0.91 -10.31
C GLY A 28 6.03 1.56 -10.69
N CYS A 29 6.83 1.92 -9.68
CA CYS A 29 8.09 2.63 -9.83
C CYS A 29 9.28 1.66 -9.75
N CYS A 30 10.19 1.77 -10.73
CA CYS A 30 11.48 1.13 -10.66
C CYS A 30 12.41 1.94 -9.74
N HIS A 31 12.79 1.31 -8.63
CA HIS A 31 13.66 1.90 -7.61
C HIS A 31 15.14 1.55 -7.81
N LEU A 32 15.50 0.89 -8.91
CA LEU A 32 16.84 0.35 -9.14
C LEU A 32 17.92 1.44 -9.13
N GLU A 33 17.68 2.57 -9.79
CA GLU A 33 18.59 3.72 -9.80
C GLU A 33 18.76 4.37 -8.42
N PRO A 34 17.68 4.70 -7.67
CA PRO A 34 17.80 5.13 -6.27
C PRO A 34 18.61 4.17 -5.40
N TYR A 35 18.38 2.86 -5.52
CA TYR A 35 19.10 1.85 -4.74
C TYR A 35 20.60 1.82 -5.09
N LEU A 36 20.94 1.88 -6.38
CA LEU A 36 22.33 1.96 -6.83
C LEU A 36 23.02 3.24 -6.35
N TRP A 37 22.28 4.36 -6.32
CA TRP A 37 22.79 5.61 -5.78
C TRP A 37 23.06 5.49 -4.27
N ASP A 38 22.12 4.91 -3.51
CA ASP A 38 22.26 4.72 -2.05
C ASP A 38 23.46 3.80 -1.73
N LEU A 39 23.65 2.72 -2.52
CA LEU A 39 24.79 1.81 -2.40
C LEU A 39 26.13 2.51 -2.65
N ASN A 40 26.17 3.43 -3.61
CA ASN A 40 27.38 4.17 -3.99
C ASN A 40 27.58 5.47 -3.21
N PHE A 41 26.66 5.83 -2.30
CA PHE A 41 26.69 7.11 -1.60
C PHE A 41 28.01 7.39 -0.88
N ARG A 42 28.59 6.36 -0.23
CA ARG A 42 29.89 6.49 0.44
C ARG A 42 31.04 6.77 -0.53
N ARG A 43 31.01 6.14 -1.71
CA ARG A 43 31.99 6.37 -2.77
C ARG A 43 31.86 7.78 -3.33
N PHE A 44 30.64 8.27 -3.53
CA PHE A 44 30.40 9.66 -3.96
C PHE A 44 30.94 10.69 -2.98
N ILE A 45 30.80 10.46 -1.67
CA ILE A 45 31.40 11.31 -0.63
C ILE A 45 32.92 11.31 -0.74
N HIS A 46 33.53 10.12 -0.88
CA HIS A 46 34.97 9.97 -0.98
C HIS A 46 35.55 10.65 -2.23
N ASP A 47 34.90 10.46 -3.37
CA ASP A 47 35.33 11.01 -4.66
C ASP A 47 35.01 12.51 -4.79
N GLY A 48 34.31 13.10 -3.81
CA GLY A 48 33.87 14.51 -3.82
C GLY A 48 32.81 14.83 -4.88
N VAL A 49 32.24 13.83 -5.53
CA VAL A 49 31.24 13.98 -6.59
C VAL A 49 29.85 13.78 -5.99
N TYR A 50 29.24 14.86 -5.52
CA TYR A 50 27.86 14.81 -5.06
C TYR A 50 26.89 14.90 -6.24
N THR A 51 26.21 13.80 -6.54
CA THR A 51 25.03 13.82 -7.42
C THR A 51 23.79 13.72 -6.55
N PRO A 52 22.71 14.48 -6.84
CA PRO A 52 21.47 14.32 -6.10
C PRO A 52 20.87 12.94 -6.36
N ARG A 53 20.19 12.39 -5.35
CA ARG A 53 19.53 11.08 -5.45
C ARG A 53 18.53 11.09 -6.62
N PRO A 54 18.62 10.14 -7.57
CA PRO A 54 17.70 10.09 -8.70
C PRO A 54 16.28 9.80 -8.20
N LYS A 55 15.28 10.40 -8.84
CA LYS A 55 13.88 10.11 -8.56
C LYS A 55 13.52 8.73 -9.12
N PRO A 56 12.70 7.91 -8.43
CA PRO A 56 12.21 6.65 -8.96
C PRO A 56 11.51 6.85 -10.30
N LYS A 57 11.79 5.96 -11.26
CA LYS A 57 11.17 6.01 -12.59
C LYS A 57 9.90 5.19 -12.59
N ARG A 58 8.76 5.79 -12.92
CA ARG A 58 7.49 5.07 -13.05
C ARG A 58 7.50 4.23 -14.33
N VAL A 59 7.43 2.91 -14.19
CA VAL A 59 7.47 1.93 -15.30
C VAL A 59 6.08 1.42 -15.62
N THR A 60 5.22 1.32 -14.61
CA THR A 60 3.84 0.86 -14.72
C THR A 60 2.89 1.83 -14.04
N GLU A 61 1.63 1.81 -14.47
CA GLU A 61 0.58 2.46 -13.71
C GLU A 61 0.36 1.70 -12.39
N PRO A 62 0.16 2.40 -11.25
CA PRO A 62 -0.12 1.79 -9.97
C PRO A 62 -1.34 0.89 -10.11
N ARG A 63 -1.13 -0.40 -9.87
CA ARG A 63 -2.21 -1.37 -9.88
C ARG A 63 -2.73 -1.51 -8.47
N LEU A 64 -3.90 -0.94 -8.22
CA LEU A 64 -4.70 -1.28 -7.05
C LEU A 64 -5.25 -2.69 -7.26
N ILE A 65 -4.46 -3.72 -6.96
CA ILE A 65 -4.94 -5.09 -7.00
C ILE A 65 -5.62 -5.35 -5.65
N PRO A 66 -6.96 -5.49 -5.61
CA PRO A 66 -7.60 -5.91 -4.38
C PRO A 66 -7.10 -7.32 -4.05
N ILE A 67 -6.40 -7.50 -2.93
CA ILE A 67 -6.03 -8.84 -2.45
C ILE A 67 -7.34 -9.45 -1.93
N PRO A 68 -7.94 -10.45 -2.60
CA PRO A 68 -9.14 -11.07 -2.06
C PRO A 68 -8.73 -11.80 -0.78
N LYS A 69 -9.16 -11.28 0.38
CA LYS A 69 -9.00 -11.98 1.66
C LYS A 69 -9.63 -13.36 1.48
N LYS A 70 -8.82 -14.44 1.58
CA LYS A 70 -9.35 -15.80 1.63
C LYS A 70 -10.29 -15.90 2.83
N ARG A 71 -11.60 -15.97 2.59
CA ARG A 71 -12.59 -16.21 3.64
C ARG A 71 -12.22 -17.54 4.31
N LYS A 72 -11.79 -17.49 5.57
CA LYS A 72 -11.62 -18.70 6.38
C LYS A 72 -13.00 -19.35 6.47
N THR A 73 -13.20 -20.48 5.78
CA THR A 73 -14.39 -21.31 5.95
C THR A 73 -14.43 -21.76 7.41
N ARG A 74 -15.30 -21.14 8.20
CA ARG A 74 -15.60 -21.57 9.57
C ARG A 74 -16.14 -23.00 9.46
N LYS A 75 -15.34 -23.99 9.87
CA LYS A 75 -15.78 -25.39 9.95
C LYS A 75 -16.98 -25.42 10.89
N VAL A 76 -18.17 -25.58 10.33
CA VAL A 76 -19.39 -25.84 11.08
C VAL A 76 -19.20 -27.21 11.73
N ARG A 77 -19.12 -27.27 13.07
CA ARG A 77 -19.17 -28.54 13.78
C ARG A 77 -20.58 -29.09 13.58
N LYS A 78 -20.69 -30.30 13.01
CA LYS A 78 -21.96 -31.03 13.00
C LYS A 78 -22.30 -31.33 14.46
N VAL A 79 -23.49 -30.93 14.89
CA VAL A 79 -24.08 -31.36 16.15
C VAL A 79 -24.97 -32.53 15.78
N ASP A 80 -24.57 -33.74 16.15
CA ASP A 80 -25.39 -34.92 15.95
C ASP A 80 -26.53 -34.87 16.98
N HIS A 81 -27.78 -34.92 16.51
CA HIS A 81 -28.95 -35.14 17.35
C HIS A 81 -29.20 -36.65 17.40
N GLU A 82 -28.94 -37.26 18.55
CA GLU A 82 -29.38 -38.62 18.87
C GLU A 82 -30.83 -38.55 19.41
N TYR A 83 -31.68 -39.45 18.89
CA TYR A 83 -33.05 -39.69 19.32
C TYR A 83 -33.11 -40.95 20.20
#